data_AF-A0A8T7JXA1-F1
#
_entry.id   AF-A0A8T7JXA1-F1
#
_cell.length_a   1.000
_cell.length_b   1.000
_cell.length_c   1.000
_cell.angle_alpha   90.00
_cell.angle_beta   90.00
_cell.angle_gamma   90.00
#
_symmetry.space_group_name_H-M   'P 1'
#
loop_
_entity.id
_entity.type
_entity.pdbx_description
1 polymer ?
#
loop_
_entity_poly.entity_id
_entity_poly.type
_entity_poly.pdbx_seq_one_letter_code
_entity_poly.pdbx_strand_id
1 'polypeptide(L)' 'MKLIAQLKLQPAAEQHALLKHTLAAANAACNLVSEMAWQQRVFGQFALHNLCYRHVRQAFDLGADVAVRVFAKVALARSI' A
#
# COMPACT_ATOMS: atom_id res chain seq x y z
N MET A 1 11.08 -26.16 -18.08
CA MET A 1 9.64 -26.02 -18.42
C MET A 1 8.93 -25.45 -17.19
N LYS A 2 8.18 -24.34 -17.30
CA LYS A 2 7.52 -23.69 -16.15
C LYS A 2 6.01 -23.97 -16.21
N LEU A 3 5.52 -24.92 -15.41
CA LEU A 3 4.08 -25.14 -15.24
C LEU A 3 3.51 -23.99 -14.40
N ILE A 4 2.46 -23.34 -14.89
CA ILE A 4 1.74 -22.28 -14.18
C ILE A 4 0.27 -22.66 -14.13
N ALA A 5 -0.29 -22.76 -12.93
CA ALA A 5 -1.73 -22.93 -12.72
C ALA A 5 -2.37 -21.57 -12.46
N GLN A 6 -3.39 -21.22 -13.26
CA GLN A 6 -4.20 -20.02 -13.03
C GLN A 6 -5.38 -20.40 -12.14
N LEU A 7 -5.38 -19.88 -10.90
CA LEU A 7 -6.42 -20.13 -9.93
C LEU A 7 -7.21 -18.85 -9.64
N LYS A 8 -8.54 -18.97 -9.62
CA LYS A 8 -9.42 -17.89 -9.18
C LYS A 8 -9.66 -18.01 -7.69
N LEU A 9 -9.33 -16.95 -6.94
CA LEU A 9 -9.64 -16.91 -5.51
C LEU A 9 -11.17 -16.81 -5.33
N GLN A 10 -11.76 -17.75 -4.60
CA GLN A 10 -13.18 -17.71 -4.19
C GLN A 10 -13.24 -17.54 -2.67
N PRO A 11 -13.08 -16.31 -2.15
CA PRO A 11 -13.12 -16.06 -0.71
C PRO A 11 -14.54 -16.25 -0.16
N ALA A 12 -14.63 -16.74 1.08
CA ALA A 12 -15.86 -16.63 1.85
C ALA A 12 -16.24 -15.16 2.08
N ALA A 13 -17.50 -14.89 2.42
CA ALA A 13 -18.00 -13.51 2.60
C ALA A 13 -17.18 -12.71 3.63
N GLU A 14 -16.81 -13.34 4.74
CA GLU A 14 -15.96 -12.73 5.78
C GLU A 14 -14.55 -12.41 5.25
N GLN A 15 -13.91 -13.36 4.56
CA GLN A 15 -12.60 -13.14 3.95
C GLN A 15 -12.63 -12.01 2.92
N HIS A 16 -13.68 -11.94 2.10
CA HIS A 16 -13.87 -10.85 1.15
C HIS A 16 -13.95 -9.50 1.86
N ALA A 17 -14.71 -9.41 2.95
CA ALA A 17 -14.83 -8.19 3.74
C ALA A 17 -13.47 -7.76 4.33
N LEU A 18 -12.70 -8.69 4.90
CA LEU A 18 -11.36 -8.42 5.44
C LEU A 18 -10.37 -7.96 4.36
N LEU A 19 -10.38 -8.60 3.19
CA LEU A 19 -9.55 -8.20 2.05
C LEU A 19 -9.91 -6.78 1.57
N LYS A 20 -11.21 -6.48 1.47
CA LYS A 20 -11.70 -5.17 1.07
C LYS A 20 -11.35 -4.08 2.10
N HIS A 21 -11.46 -4.39 3.39
CA HIS A 21 -11.04 -3.49 4.46
C HIS A 21 -9.55 -3.17 4.37
N THR A 22 -8.71 -4.21 4.20
CA THR A 22 -7.25 -4.04 4.00
C THR A 22 -6.95 -3.13 2.80
N LEU A 23 -7.65 -3.30 1.67
CA LEU A 23 -7.48 -2.45 0.50
C LEU A 23 -7.89 -1.00 0.76
N ALA A 24 -8.98 -0.76 1.49
CA ALA A 24 -9.42 0.58 1.86
C ALA A 24 -8.40 1.28 2.77
N ALA A 25 -7.89 0.58 3.79
CA ALA A 25 -6.83 1.08 4.66
C ALA A 25 -5.53 1.40 3.88
N ALA A 26 -5.12 0.51 2.95
CA ALA A 26 -3.96 0.75 2.11
C ALA A 26 -4.12 1.96 1.18
N ASN A 27 -5.32 2.16 0.63
CA ASN A 27 -5.61 3.33 -0.20
C ASN A 27 -5.60 4.63 0.62
N ALA A 28 -6.16 4.61 1.83
CA ALA A 28 -6.10 5.76 2.74
C ALA A 28 -4.64 6.09 3.13
N ALA A 29 -3.82 5.06 3.37
CA ALA A 29 -2.38 5.25 3.59
C ALA A 29 -1.67 5.86 2.38
N CYS A 30 -2.06 5.49 1.15
CA CYS A 30 -1.51 6.11 -0.06
C CYS A 30 -1.81 7.60 -0.13
N ASN A 31 -3.03 8.02 0.21
CA ASN A 31 -3.41 9.44 0.22
C ASN A 31 -2.56 10.24 1.21
N LEU A 32 -2.46 9.75 2.45
CA LEU A 32 -1.66 10.38 3.50
C LEU A 32 -0.17 10.47 3.10
N VAL A 33 0.39 9.39 2.54
CA VAL A 33 1.78 9.39 2.04
C VAL A 33 1.95 10.35 0.87
N SER A 34 0.98 10.47 -0.03
CA SER A 34 1.01 11.40 -1.14
C SER A 34 1.01 12.86 -0.66
N GLU A 35 0.17 13.20 0.32
CA GLU A 35 0.16 14.53 0.92
C GLU A 35 1.52 14.88 1.55
N MET A 36 2.09 13.97 2.35
CA MET A 36 3.43 14.16 2.92
C MET A 36 4.53 14.26 1.86
N ALA A 37 4.42 13.46 0.79
CA ALA A 37 5.36 13.50 -0.34
C ALA A 37 5.40 14.88 -0.98
N TRP A 38 4.24 15.49 -1.21
CA TRP A 38 4.12 16.84 -1.77
C TRP A 38 4.59 17.93 -0.80
N GLN A 39 4.21 17.84 0.47
CA GLN A 39 4.64 18.79 1.51
C GLN A 39 6.16 18.83 1.67
N GLN A 40 6.80 17.65 1.71
CA GLN A 40 8.24 17.51 1.92
C GLN A 40 9.05 17.48 0.61
N ARG A 41 8.38 17.51 -0.55
CA ARG A 41 8.97 17.34 -1.88
C ARG A 41 9.83 16.08 -2.02
N VAL A 42 9.40 14.99 -1.39
CA VAL A 42 10.06 13.68 -1.42
C VAL A 42 9.22 12.72 -2.23
N PHE A 43 9.75 12.21 -3.35
CA PHE A 43 8.99 11.35 -4.27
C PHE A 43 9.63 9.98 -4.50
N GLY A 44 10.82 9.73 -3.97
CA GLY A 44 11.49 8.44 -4.10
C GLY A 44 10.92 7.42 -3.13
N GLN A 45 10.66 6.18 -3.58
CA GLN A 45 10.13 5.11 -2.74
C GLN A 45 10.92 4.91 -1.44
N PHE A 46 12.26 4.81 -1.54
CA PHE A 46 13.12 4.62 -0.35
C PHE A 46 13.07 5.82 0.61
N ALA A 47 13.02 7.03 0.06
CA ALA A 47 12.93 8.24 0.85
C ALA A 47 11.56 8.35 1.55
N LEU A 48 10.47 7.99 0.86
CA LEU A 48 9.13 7.90 1.44
C LEU A 48 9.03 6.81 2.51
N HIS A 49 9.69 5.67 2.30
CA HIS A 49 9.75 4.62 3.32
C HIS A 49 10.41 5.17 4.59
N ASN A 50 11.60 5.77 4.47
CA ASN A 50 12.31 6.31 5.64
C ASN A 50 11.53 7.42 6.35
N LEU A 51 10.83 8.27 5.59
CA LEU A 51 10.05 9.38 6.11
C LEU A 51 8.76 8.92 6.81
N CYS A 52 8.04 7.96 6.22
CA CYS A 52 6.63 7.74 6.54
C CYS A 52 6.34 6.37 7.17
N TYR A 53 7.27 5.40 7.13
CA TYR A 53 6.99 4.01 7.51
C TYR A 53 6.43 3.84 8.92
N ARG A 54 7.07 4.46 9.92
CA ARG A 54 6.59 4.37 11.31
C ARG A 54 5.19 4.97 11.46
N HIS A 55 4.95 6.11 10.83
CA HIS A 55 3.64 6.77 10.87
C HIS A 55 2.56 5.91 10.21
N VAL A 56 2.84 5.37 9.02
CA VAL A 56 1.89 4.49 8.30
C VAL A 56 1.58 3.22 9.10
N ARG A 57 2.58 2.61 9.76
CA ARG A 57 2.38 1.41 10.60
C ARG A 57 1.60 1.67 11.89
N GLN A 58 1.60 2.91 12.38
CA GLN A 58 0.83 3.31 13.57
C GLN A 58 -0.58 3.78 13.22
N ALA A 59 -0.73 4.52 12.11
CA ALA A 59 -2.00 5.10 11.69
C ALA A 59 -2.90 4.09 10.97
N PHE A 60 -2.31 3.09 10.31
CA PHE A 60 -3.02 2.07 9.56
C PHE A 60 -2.63 0.68 10.05
N ASP A 61 -3.62 -0.16 10.36
CA ASP A 61 -3.43 -1.56 10.78
C ASP A 61 -3.08 -2.45 9.57
N LEU A 62 -2.00 -2.12 8.87
CA LEU A 62 -1.54 -2.79 7.66
C LEU A 62 -0.34 -3.66 7.96
N GLY A 63 -0.36 -4.92 7.52
CA GLY A 63 0.83 -5.77 7.55
C GLY A 63 2.03 -5.12 6.84
N ALA A 64 3.24 -5.49 7.27
CA ALA A 64 4.48 -4.84 6.81
C ALA A 64 4.62 -4.84 5.27
N ASP A 65 4.28 -5.95 4.61
CA ASP A 65 4.34 -6.04 3.15
C ASP A 65 3.40 -5.06 2.44
N VAL A 66 2.19 -4.89 2.98
CA VAL A 66 1.19 -3.96 2.42
C VAL A 66 1.66 -2.52 2.61
N ALA A 67 2.19 -2.19 3.80
CA ALA A 67 2.75 -0.88 4.06
C ALA A 67 3.91 -0.54 3.11
N VAL A 68 4.82 -1.49 2.82
CA VAL A 68 5.90 -1.27 1.84
C VAL A 68 5.33 -1.02 0.43
N ARG A 69 4.29 -1.74 0.03
CA ARG A 69 3.63 -1.56 -1.27
C ARG A 69 2.94 -0.21 -1.41
N VAL A 70 2.48 0.41 -0.33
CA VAL A 70 1.94 1.78 -0.35
C VAL A 70 2.98 2.76 -0.91
N PHE A 71 4.22 2.72 -0.43
CA PHE A 71 5.28 3.62 -0.92
C PHE A 71 5.64 3.35 -2.38
N ALA A 72 5.66 2.08 -2.80
CA ALA A 72 5.86 1.73 -4.19
C ALA A 72 4.74 2.27 -5.08
N LYS A 73 3.47 2.14 -4.63
CA LYS A 73 2.30 2.64 -5.35
C LYS A 73 2.33 4.17 -5.47
N VAL A 74 2.64 4.90 -4.40
CA VAL A 74 2.73 6.37 -4.41
C VAL A 74 3.90 6.85 -5.28
N ALA A 75 5.07 6.21 -5.19
CA ALA A 75 6.23 6.57 -6.01
C ALA A 75 5.97 6.33 -7.51
N LEU A 76 5.24 5.26 -7.85
CA LEU A 76 4.87 4.95 -9.24
C LEU A 76 3.77 5.89 -9.78
N ALA A 77 2.85 6.35 -8.93
CA ALA A 77 1.75 7.23 -9.32
C ALA A 77 2.18 8.68 -9.68
N ARG A 78 3.49 8.97 -9.73
CA ARG A 78 4.09 10.30 -10.01
C ARG A 78 3.79 10.89 -11.41
N SER A 79 3.00 10.24 -12.25
CA SER A 79 2.57 10.80 -13.53
C SER A 79 1.07 11.09 -13.55
N ILE A 80 0.72 12.36 -13.32
CA ILE A 80 -0.27 13.23 -14.02
C ILE A 80 -0.43 14.48 -13.15
#